data_AF-A0A930WAP9-F1
#
_entry.id   AF-A0A930WAP9-F1
#
_cell.length_a   1.000
_cell.length_b   1.000
_cell.length_c   1.000
_cell.angle_alpha   90.00
_cell.angle_beta   90.00
_cell.angle_gamma   90.00
#
_symmetry.space_group_name_H-M   'P 1'
#
loop_
_entity.id
_entity.type
_entity.pdbx_description
1 polymer ?
#
loop_
_entity_poly.entity_id
_entity_poly.type
_entity_poly.pdbx_seq_one_letter_code
_entity_poly.pdbx_strand_id
1 'polypeptide(L)'
;PAVPVDLDVYLTAGIDLDFSRNHVRLGAEKFLVLTLPSVVGSQERVLQQIVEDLHGADIPCRHVQRLLLFSEKEAEKELRAYAGKWCPSRKYIKDILTGRALQRVNGYYNNQTIALVSEEGYTRVETYLETLLGDLGVPYIVEDYNAKDLWWGSLPGLFRAATTPPICGFQALEELLAVKDAPRVTTPPTLPWLEELADKISVEIGEGGEYVPT
;
A
#
# COMPACT_ATOMS: atom_id res chain seq x y z
N PRO A 1 -8.16 -13.60 -38.36
CA PRO A 1 -8.42 -14.93 -37.78
C PRO A 1 -9.26 -14.81 -36.50
N ALA A 2 -10.23 -15.70 -36.29
CA ALA A 2 -10.94 -15.77 -35.01
C ALA A 2 -9.97 -16.27 -33.92
N VAL A 3 -10.01 -15.65 -32.74
CA VAL A 3 -9.24 -16.13 -31.58
C VAL A 3 -9.76 -17.52 -31.21
N PRO A 4 -8.91 -18.55 -31.08
CA PRO A 4 -9.36 -19.88 -30.67
C PRO A 4 -10.10 -19.82 -29.34
N VAL A 5 -11.22 -20.54 -29.25
CA VAL A 5 -12.13 -20.53 -28.09
C VAL A 5 -11.41 -20.96 -26.79
N ASP A 6 -10.33 -21.74 -26.90
CA ASP A 6 -9.59 -22.30 -25.76
C ASP A 6 -8.14 -21.76 -25.67
N LEU A 7 -7.86 -20.58 -26.26
CA LEU A 7 -6.50 -20.02 -26.25
C LEU A 7 -5.95 -19.86 -24.82
N ASP A 8 -6.80 -19.49 -23.87
CA ASP A 8 -6.48 -19.39 -22.44
C ASP A 8 -6.06 -20.74 -21.84
N VAL A 9 -6.77 -21.83 -22.16
CA VAL A 9 -6.41 -23.19 -21.74
C VAL A 9 -5.05 -23.57 -22.32
N TYR A 10 -4.80 -23.29 -23.60
CA TYR A 10 -3.49 -23.59 -24.21
C TYR A 10 -2.35 -22.76 -23.64
N LEU A 11 -2.60 -21.49 -23.30
CA LEU A 11 -1.61 -20.61 -22.68
C LEU A 11 -1.33 -20.95 -21.21
N THR A 12 -2.26 -21.64 -20.54
CA THR A 12 -2.13 -22.02 -19.12
C THR A 12 -1.84 -23.50 -18.91
N ALA A 13 -1.92 -24.31 -19.96
CA ALA A 13 -1.60 -25.73 -19.92
C ALA A 13 -0.15 -25.95 -19.47
N GLY A 14 0.01 -26.68 -18.36
CA GLY A 14 1.33 -27.00 -17.79
C GLY A 14 1.93 -25.94 -16.88
N ILE A 15 1.24 -24.83 -16.60
CA ILE A 15 1.66 -23.90 -15.55
C ILE A 15 1.33 -24.52 -14.18
N ASP A 16 2.36 -24.78 -13.39
CA ASP A 16 2.24 -25.35 -12.04
C ASP A 16 1.93 -24.26 -11.00
N LEU A 17 0.72 -23.70 -11.06
CA LEU A 17 0.23 -22.73 -10.06
C LEU A 17 -0.50 -23.45 -8.92
N ASP A 18 -0.03 -23.23 -7.69
CA ASP A 18 -0.70 -23.71 -6.48
C ASP A 18 -1.29 -22.54 -5.67
N PHE A 19 -2.57 -22.68 -5.34
CA PHE A 19 -3.38 -21.73 -4.56
C PHE A 19 -3.92 -22.34 -3.25
N SER A 20 -3.49 -23.54 -2.87
CA SER A 20 -4.00 -24.29 -1.71
C SER A 20 -3.74 -23.59 -0.37
N ARG A 21 -2.64 -22.85 -0.27
CA ARG A 21 -2.24 -22.06 0.92
C ARG A 21 -2.49 -20.58 0.72
N ASN A 22 -2.31 -19.74 1.75
CA ASN A 22 -2.53 -18.28 1.67
C ASN A 22 -1.71 -17.57 0.59
N HIS A 23 -0.58 -18.15 0.19
CA HIS A 23 0.28 -17.63 -0.86
C HIS A 23 0.05 -18.33 -2.20
N VAL A 24 0.53 -17.69 -3.27
CA VAL A 24 0.58 -18.29 -4.61
C VAL A 24 1.97 -18.89 -4.82
N ARG A 25 2.03 -20.11 -5.32
CA ARG A 25 3.29 -20.76 -5.73
C ARG A 25 3.30 -21.00 -7.24
N LEU A 26 4.50 -20.98 -7.82
CA LEU A 26 4.77 -21.39 -9.19
C LEU A 26 5.86 -22.46 -9.14
N GLY A 27 5.46 -23.73 -9.28
CA GLY A 27 6.34 -24.86 -9.00
C GLY A 27 6.87 -24.83 -7.56
N ALA A 28 8.20 -24.88 -7.42
CA ALA A 28 8.86 -24.79 -6.11
C ALA A 28 8.93 -23.36 -5.55
N GLU A 29 8.73 -22.34 -6.39
CA GLU A 29 8.88 -20.94 -6.03
C GLU A 29 7.58 -20.36 -5.44
N LYS A 30 7.74 -19.28 -4.67
CA LYS A 30 6.67 -18.61 -3.93
C LYS A 30 6.63 -17.14 -4.31
N PHE A 31 5.44 -16.63 -4.58
CA PHE A 31 5.25 -15.19 -4.75
C PHE A 31 5.29 -14.49 -3.38
N LEU A 32 6.29 -13.64 -3.19
CA LEU A 32 6.34 -12.64 -2.12
C LEU A 32 5.56 -11.41 -2.61
N VAL A 33 4.57 -10.97 -1.84
CA VAL A 33 3.76 -9.80 -2.15
C VAL A 33 4.02 -8.73 -1.09
N LEU A 34 4.62 -7.62 -1.52
CA LEU A 34 4.91 -6.47 -0.67
C LEU A 34 3.95 -5.34 -1.00
N THR A 35 3.17 -4.88 -0.04
CA THR A 35 2.30 -3.70 -0.16
C THR A 35 2.95 -2.49 0.52
N LEU A 36 2.96 -1.34 -0.17
CA LEU A 36 3.51 -0.07 0.32
C LEU A 36 2.40 0.98 0.41
N PRO A 37 1.59 0.98 1.48
CA PRO A 37 0.37 1.79 1.58
C PRO A 37 0.61 3.30 1.60
N SER A 38 1.80 3.72 2.02
CA SER A 38 2.20 5.14 2.12
C SER A 38 2.83 5.68 0.84
N VAL A 39 3.23 4.80 -0.09
CA VAL A 39 3.99 5.17 -1.29
C VAL A 39 3.02 5.49 -2.43
N VAL A 40 3.00 6.75 -2.85
CA VAL A 40 2.11 7.24 -3.90
C VAL A 40 2.89 7.38 -5.21
N GLY A 41 2.35 6.84 -6.30
CA GLY A 41 3.02 6.90 -7.59
C GLY A 41 4.14 5.86 -7.76
N SER A 42 4.68 5.82 -8.98
CA SER A 42 5.70 4.85 -9.42
C SER A 42 7.12 5.41 -9.42
N GLN A 43 7.29 6.69 -9.10
CA GLN A 43 8.57 7.40 -9.16
C GLN A 43 9.26 7.53 -7.79
N GLU A 44 8.70 6.90 -6.77
CA GLU A 44 9.28 6.91 -5.44
C GLU A 44 10.59 6.12 -5.43
N ARG A 45 11.64 6.74 -4.88
CA ARG A 45 13.00 6.17 -4.90
C ARG A 45 13.07 4.79 -4.27
N VAL A 46 12.26 4.55 -3.24
CA VAL A 46 12.18 3.25 -2.57
C VAL A 46 11.70 2.14 -3.52
N LEU A 47 10.78 2.43 -4.44
CA LEU A 47 10.32 1.46 -5.44
C LEU A 47 11.42 1.12 -6.44
N GLN A 48 12.14 2.15 -6.90
CA GLN A 48 13.26 1.97 -7.82
C GLN A 48 14.36 1.12 -7.18
N GLN A 49 14.73 1.44 -5.94
CA GLN A 49 15.72 0.67 -5.17
C GLN A 49 15.32 -0.79 -5.02
N ILE A 50 14.07 -1.07 -4.63
CA ILE A 50 13.58 -2.46 -4.48
C ILE A 50 13.66 -3.21 -5.82
N VAL A 51 13.20 -2.61 -6.91
CA VAL A 51 13.22 -3.25 -8.24
C VAL A 51 14.67 -3.50 -8.70
N GLU A 52 15.56 -2.53 -8.52
CA GLU A 52 16.97 -2.63 -8.89
C GLU A 52 17.70 -3.71 -8.08
N ASP A 53 17.47 -3.78 -6.77
CA ASP A 53 18.12 -4.76 -5.89
C ASP A 53 17.60 -6.18 -6.15
N LEU A 54 16.30 -6.34 -6.39
CA LEU A 54 15.72 -7.64 -6.77
C LEU A 54 16.24 -8.10 -8.13
N HIS A 55 16.30 -7.21 -9.13
CA HIS A 55 16.91 -7.54 -10.42
C HIS A 55 18.41 -7.86 -10.29
N GLY A 56 19.15 -7.12 -9.47
CA GLY A 56 20.56 -7.37 -9.20
C GLY A 56 20.82 -8.72 -8.53
N ALA A 57 19.82 -9.25 -7.82
CA ALA A 57 19.82 -10.58 -7.21
C ALA A 57 19.24 -11.69 -8.12
N ASP A 58 18.93 -11.39 -9.39
CA ASP A 58 18.27 -12.31 -10.34
C ASP A 58 16.90 -12.82 -9.85
N ILE A 59 16.18 -11.98 -9.10
CA ILE A 59 14.84 -12.28 -8.59
C ILE A 59 13.81 -11.63 -9.52
N PRO A 60 13.01 -12.41 -10.26
CA PRO A 60 11.95 -11.85 -11.09
C PRO A 60 10.94 -11.09 -10.24
N CYS A 61 10.66 -9.84 -10.60
CA CYS A 61 9.66 -9.04 -9.90
C CYS A 61 8.81 -8.21 -10.86
N ARG A 62 7.65 -7.79 -10.37
CA ARG A 62 6.81 -6.78 -11.03
C ARG A 62 6.30 -5.78 -10.02
N HIS A 63 6.30 -4.52 -10.40
CA HIS A 63 5.61 -3.45 -9.70
C HIS A 63 4.19 -3.32 -10.25
N VAL A 64 3.21 -3.20 -9.37
CA VAL A 64 1.81 -3.02 -9.75
C VAL A 64 1.19 -1.89 -8.95
N GLN A 65 0.65 -0.91 -9.68
CA GLN A 65 -0.20 0.12 -9.13
C GLN A 65 -1.61 -0.10 -9.61
N ARG A 66 -2.55 0.02 -8.68
CA ARG A 66 -3.96 -0.15 -8.97
C ARG A 66 -4.77 0.93 -8.29
N LEU A 67 -5.68 1.51 -9.06
CA LEU A 67 -6.63 2.51 -8.60
C LEU A 67 -8.03 2.10 -9.04
N LEU A 68 -8.94 1.94 -8.08
CA LEU A 68 -10.37 1.83 -8.32
C LEU A 68 -11.00 3.14 -7.87
N LEU A 69 -11.53 3.92 -8.81
CA LEU A 69 -12.07 5.25 -8.57
C LEU A 69 -13.51 5.21 -8.07
N PHE A 70 -13.81 6.12 -7.14
CA PHE A 70 -15.10 6.24 -6.49
C PHE A 70 -15.67 7.61 -6.82
N SER A 71 -16.99 7.69 -6.99
CA SER A 71 -17.67 8.98 -6.94
C SER A 71 -17.52 9.59 -5.54
N GLU A 72 -17.67 10.90 -5.43
CA GLU A 72 -17.62 11.61 -4.15
C GLU A 72 -18.54 10.98 -3.08
N LYS A 73 -19.77 10.65 -3.47
CA LYS A 73 -20.77 10.02 -2.58
C LYS A 73 -20.33 8.63 -2.11
N GLU A 74 -19.74 7.84 -2.99
CA GLU A 74 -19.24 6.51 -2.65
C GLU A 74 -18.01 6.61 -1.74
N ALA A 75 -17.10 7.54 -2.05
CA ALA A 75 -15.90 7.78 -1.27
C ALA A 75 -16.22 8.20 0.18
N GLU A 76 -17.15 9.14 0.37
CA GLU A 76 -17.60 9.53 1.70
C GLU A 76 -18.22 8.37 2.48
N LYS A 77 -19.04 7.56 1.80
CA LYS A 77 -19.69 6.39 2.42
C LYS A 77 -18.64 5.38 2.86
N GLU A 78 -17.67 5.08 2.01
CA GLU A 78 -16.57 4.16 2.33
C GLU A 78 -15.69 4.68 3.46
N LEU A 79 -15.27 5.95 3.42
CA LEU A 79 -14.48 6.53 4.51
C LEU A 79 -15.24 6.49 5.84
N ARG A 80 -16.54 6.80 5.83
CA ARG A 80 -17.39 6.72 7.03
C ARG A 80 -17.45 5.29 7.57
N ALA A 81 -17.64 4.31 6.70
CA ALA A 81 -17.70 2.89 7.06
C ALA A 81 -16.35 2.37 7.58
N TYR A 82 -15.26 2.70 6.90
CA TYR A 82 -13.89 2.36 7.30
C TYR A 82 -13.56 2.95 8.68
N ALA A 83 -13.72 4.26 8.85
CA ALA A 83 -13.44 4.93 10.11
C ALA A 83 -14.37 4.50 11.26
N GLY A 84 -15.58 4.02 10.97
CA GLY A 84 -16.46 3.44 11.97
C GLY A 84 -15.89 2.19 12.67
N LYS A 85 -14.96 1.47 12.03
CA LYS A 85 -14.35 0.25 12.59
C LYS A 85 -13.30 0.55 13.66
N TRP A 86 -12.58 1.67 13.54
CA TRP A 86 -11.43 1.99 14.40
C TRP A 86 -11.59 3.30 15.21
N CYS A 87 -12.52 4.19 14.86
CA CYS A 87 -12.85 5.39 15.64
C CYS A 87 -14.37 5.58 15.78
N PRO A 88 -15.04 4.80 16.65
CA PRO A 88 -16.49 4.81 16.77
C PRO A 88 -17.07 6.00 17.56
N SER A 89 -16.32 6.59 18.51
CA SER A 89 -16.92 7.35 19.61
C SER A 89 -16.68 8.86 19.61
N ARG A 90 -15.59 9.37 19.00
CA ARG A 90 -15.21 10.79 19.11
C ARG A 90 -15.22 11.48 17.77
N LYS A 91 -16.36 12.12 17.44
CA LYS A 91 -16.56 12.85 16.17
C LYS A 91 -15.42 13.83 15.86
N TYR A 92 -15.02 14.66 16.82
CA TYR A 92 -13.94 15.63 16.63
C TYR A 92 -12.60 14.98 16.27
N ILE A 93 -12.22 13.89 16.95
CA ILE A 93 -10.97 13.16 16.64
C ILE A 93 -11.07 12.50 15.26
N LYS A 94 -12.22 11.92 14.94
CA LYS A 94 -12.48 11.34 13.62
C LYS A 94 -12.32 12.40 12.52
N ASP A 95 -12.92 13.57 12.70
CA ASP A 95 -12.83 14.68 11.75
C ASP A 95 -11.37 15.15 11.57
N ILE A 96 -10.57 15.19 12.64
CA ILE A 96 -9.12 15.48 12.55
C ILE A 96 -8.40 14.42 11.73
N LEU A 97 -8.60 13.14 12.05
CA LEU A 97 -7.87 12.03 11.42
C LEU A 97 -8.28 11.82 9.96
N THR A 98 -9.53 12.12 9.60
CA THR A 98 -10.05 11.88 8.25
C THR A 98 -10.21 13.15 7.41
N GLY A 99 -9.99 14.34 7.98
CA GLY A 99 -10.31 15.62 7.34
C GLY A 99 -9.55 15.94 6.05
N ARG A 100 -8.45 15.21 5.77
CA ARG A 100 -7.71 15.28 4.50
C ARG A 100 -7.59 13.93 3.78
N ALA A 101 -8.33 12.92 4.25
CA ALA A 101 -8.27 11.58 3.68
C ALA A 101 -8.91 11.51 2.29
N LEU A 102 -10.00 12.26 2.07
CA LEU A 102 -10.57 12.46 0.74
C LEU A 102 -10.04 13.74 0.12
N GLN A 103 -9.77 13.68 -1.17
CA GLN A 103 -9.28 14.79 -1.99
C GLN A 103 -10.11 14.85 -3.29
N ARG A 104 -9.53 15.35 -4.38
CA ARG A 104 -10.25 15.50 -5.66
C ARG A 104 -10.51 14.16 -6.35
N VAL A 105 -9.54 13.24 -6.27
CA VAL A 105 -9.62 11.89 -6.84
C VAL A 105 -9.58 10.91 -5.67
N ASN A 106 -10.61 10.07 -5.52
CA ASN A 106 -10.72 9.17 -4.38
C ASN A 106 -10.94 7.74 -4.84
N GLY A 107 -10.42 6.80 -4.06
CA GLY A 107 -10.67 5.40 -4.33
C GLY A 107 -9.79 4.44 -3.55
N TYR A 108 -9.89 3.18 -3.93
CA TYR A 108 -8.96 2.17 -3.46
C TYR A 108 -7.68 2.26 -4.25
N TYR A 109 -6.59 2.51 -3.53
CA TYR A 109 -5.26 2.56 -4.09
C TYR A 109 -4.42 1.43 -3.50
N ASN A 110 -3.77 0.68 -4.38
CA ASN A 110 -2.83 -0.35 -4.00
C ASN A 110 -1.53 -0.13 -4.77
N ASN A 111 -0.43 -0.09 -4.02
CA ASN A 111 0.93 -0.03 -4.54
C ASN A 111 1.67 -1.26 -4.02
N GLN A 112 2.00 -2.19 -4.91
CA GLN A 112 2.60 -3.46 -4.53
C GLN A 112 3.76 -3.85 -5.44
N THR A 113 4.73 -4.55 -4.86
CA THR A 113 5.79 -5.25 -5.58
C THR A 113 5.61 -6.74 -5.36
N ILE A 114 5.58 -7.51 -6.44
CA ILE A 114 5.41 -8.96 -6.42
C ILE A 114 6.70 -9.58 -6.94
N ALA A 115 7.38 -10.35 -6.11
CA ALA A 115 8.62 -11.04 -6.44
C ALA A 115 8.41 -12.55 -6.43
N LEU A 116 9.02 -13.26 -7.37
CA LEU A 116 9.04 -14.71 -7.40
C LEU A 116 10.32 -15.20 -6.73
N VAL A 117 10.18 -15.78 -5.54
CA VAL A 117 11.31 -16.12 -4.67
C VAL A 117 11.33 -17.62 -4.43
N SER A 118 12.54 -18.21 -4.42
CA SER A 118 12.70 -19.61 -4.01
C SER A 118 12.31 -19.80 -2.55
N GLU A 119 11.88 -21.00 -2.18
CA GLU A 119 11.50 -21.32 -0.80
C GLU A 119 12.69 -21.13 0.17
N GLU A 120 13.90 -21.44 -0.27
CA GLU A 120 15.14 -21.24 0.50
C GLU A 120 15.52 -19.75 0.65
N GLY A 121 15.22 -18.94 -0.37
CA GLY A 121 15.55 -17.52 -0.42
C GLY A 121 14.52 -16.61 0.27
N TYR A 122 13.31 -17.12 0.56
CA TYR A 122 12.19 -16.30 1.00
C TYR A 122 12.51 -15.46 2.24
N THR A 123 12.99 -16.08 3.31
CA THR A 123 13.33 -15.39 4.57
C THR A 123 14.43 -14.34 4.36
N ARG A 124 15.40 -14.61 3.48
CA ARG A 124 16.47 -13.65 3.18
C ARG A 124 15.91 -12.40 2.50
N VAL A 125 15.03 -12.57 1.52
CA VAL A 125 14.41 -11.45 0.80
C VAL A 125 13.49 -10.66 1.72
N GLU A 126 12.69 -11.35 2.53
CA GLU A 126 11.81 -10.74 3.53
C GLU A 126 12.61 -9.86 4.51
N THR A 127 13.63 -10.42 5.17
CA THR A 127 14.47 -9.67 6.12
C THR A 127 15.19 -8.49 5.46
N TYR A 128 15.64 -8.63 4.22
CA TYR A 128 16.23 -7.51 3.47
C TYR A 128 15.21 -6.39 3.26
N LEU A 129 13.98 -6.70 2.82
CA LEU A 129 12.92 -5.71 2.64
C LEU A 129 12.53 -5.05 3.95
N GLU A 130 12.40 -5.83 5.04
CA GLU A 130 12.10 -5.32 6.38
C GLU A 130 13.17 -4.35 6.87
N THR A 131 14.45 -4.68 6.66
CA THR A 131 15.58 -3.82 7.05
C THR A 131 15.58 -2.54 6.23
N LEU A 132 15.49 -2.64 4.90
CA LEU A 132 15.47 -1.48 4.00
C LEU A 132 14.33 -0.52 4.34
N LEU A 133 13.10 -1.05 4.48
CA LEU A 133 11.92 -0.23 4.71
C LEU A 133 11.86 0.31 6.14
N GLY A 134 12.36 -0.46 7.11
CA GLY A 134 12.55 -0.03 8.49
C GLY A 134 13.53 1.14 8.61
N ASP A 135 14.69 1.04 7.96
CA ASP A 135 15.71 2.10 7.94
C ASP A 135 15.21 3.38 7.28
N LEU A 136 14.37 3.25 6.24
CA LEU A 136 13.73 4.38 5.56
C LEU A 136 12.50 4.92 6.29
N GLY A 137 12.02 4.24 7.34
CA GLY A 137 10.79 4.61 8.05
C GLY A 137 9.53 4.53 7.18
N VAL A 138 9.53 3.70 6.13
CA VAL A 138 8.42 3.56 5.19
C VAL A 138 7.45 2.48 5.69
N PRO A 139 6.18 2.79 5.96
CA PRO A 139 5.19 1.77 6.30
C PRO A 139 5.03 0.74 5.19
N TYR A 140 5.10 -0.54 5.54
CA TYR A 140 5.00 -1.67 4.61
C TYR A 140 4.21 -2.84 5.19
N ILE A 141 3.76 -3.74 4.31
CA ILE A 141 3.12 -5.01 4.67
C ILE A 141 3.72 -6.09 3.77
N VAL A 142 4.36 -7.09 4.38
CA VAL A 142 4.65 -8.35 3.69
C VAL A 142 3.41 -9.22 3.82
N GLU A 143 2.75 -9.46 2.69
CA GLU A 143 1.42 -10.05 2.67
C GLU A 143 1.49 -11.58 2.84
N ASP A 144 0.76 -12.08 3.82
CA ASP A 144 0.48 -13.51 3.99
C ASP A 144 -1.01 -13.76 3.75
N TYR A 145 -1.86 -13.29 4.66
CA TYR A 145 -3.29 -13.55 4.62
C TYR A 145 -3.97 -13.07 3.33
N ASN A 146 -3.64 -11.87 2.84
CA ASN A 146 -4.23 -11.30 1.61
C ASN A 146 -3.42 -11.60 0.35
N ALA A 147 -2.31 -12.34 0.43
CA ALA A 147 -1.36 -12.49 -0.68
C ALA A 147 -2.03 -13.01 -1.96
N LYS A 148 -2.90 -14.01 -1.85
CA LYS A 148 -3.69 -14.52 -2.98
C LYS A 148 -4.61 -13.46 -3.61
N ASP A 149 -5.36 -12.72 -2.80
CA ASP A 149 -6.29 -11.70 -3.30
C ASP A 149 -5.53 -10.56 -3.98
N LEU A 150 -4.41 -10.15 -3.41
CA LEU A 150 -3.54 -9.12 -3.96
C LEU A 150 -2.83 -9.55 -5.24
N TRP A 151 -2.37 -10.81 -5.30
CA TRP A 151 -1.82 -11.40 -6.51
C TRP A 151 -2.86 -11.44 -7.64
N TRP A 152 -4.12 -11.83 -7.35
CA TRP A 152 -5.19 -11.75 -8.35
C TRP A 152 -5.49 -10.30 -8.76
N GLY A 153 -5.53 -9.38 -7.81
CA GLY A 153 -5.72 -7.95 -8.06
C GLY A 153 -4.61 -7.33 -8.92
N SER A 154 -3.45 -7.98 -8.97
CA SER A 154 -2.32 -7.55 -9.79
C SER A 154 -2.45 -7.91 -11.27
N LEU A 155 -3.38 -8.80 -11.64
CA LEU A 155 -3.62 -9.17 -13.03
C LEU A 155 -4.62 -8.20 -13.69
N PRO A 156 -4.36 -7.76 -14.94
CA PRO A 156 -5.31 -6.96 -15.70
C PRO A 156 -6.68 -7.64 -15.82
N GLY A 157 -7.76 -6.87 -15.70
CA GLY A 157 -9.13 -7.38 -15.86
C GLY A 157 -9.77 -7.98 -14.60
N LEU A 158 -9.01 -8.29 -13.55
CA LEU A 158 -9.54 -8.80 -12.28
C LEU A 158 -9.93 -7.67 -11.33
N PHE A 159 -10.92 -6.88 -11.72
CA PHE A 159 -11.33 -5.66 -10.99
C PHE A 159 -11.97 -5.93 -9.61
N ARG A 160 -12.40 -7.17 -9.33
CA ARG A 160 -13.04 -7.56 -8.07
C ARG A 160 -12.07 -8.08 -6.99
N ALA A 161 -10.82 -8.34 -7.35
CA ALA A 161 -9.79 -8.72 -6.39
C ALA A 161 -9.11 -7.47 -5.80
N ALA A 162 -8.50 -7.61 -4.63
CA ALA A 162 -7.76 -6.55 -3.93
C ALA A 162 -8.59 -5.29 -3.63
N THR A 163 -9.85 -5.46 -3.21
CA THR A 163 -10.80 -4.35 -2.91
C THR A 163 -10.90 -4.04 -1.42
N THR A 164 -9.88 -4.40 -0.65
CA THR A 164 -9.79 -4.14 0.80
C THR A 164 -8.75 -3.11 1.26
N PRO A 165 -8.01 -2.36 0.39
CA PRO A 165 -7.12 -1.32 0.91
C PRO A 165 -7.94 -0.18 1.53
N PRO A 166 -7.34 0.62 2.42
CA PRO A 166 -7.99 1.84 2.88
C PRO A 166 -8.31 2.75 1.70
N ILE A 167 -9.39 3.51 1.82
CA ILE A 167 -9.69 4.56 0.86
C ILE A 167 -8.63 5.66 0.95
N CYS A 168 -8.10 6.06 -0.20
CA CYS A 168 -7.09 7.11 -0.34
C CYS A 168 -7.61 8.21 -1.27
N GLY A 169 -7.12 9.43 -1.02
CA GLY A 169 -7.41 10.61 -1.83
C GLY A 169 -6.14 11.22 -2.42
N PHE A 170 -6.24 11.71 -3.65
CA PHE A 170 -5.18 12.36 -4.44
C PHE A 170 -5.70 13.68 -5.02
N GLN A 171 -4.82 14.66 -5.26
CA GLN A 171 -5.26 15.92 -5.89
C GLN A 171 -5.48 15.72 -7.39
N ALA A 172 -4.67 14.86 -8.00
CA ALA A 172 -4.65 14.69 -9.45
C ALA A 172 -4.17 13.28 -9.80
N LEU A 173 -4.56 12.77 -10.97
CA LEU A 173 -4.14 11.44 -11.42
C LEU A 173 -2.63 11.40 -11.72
N GLU A 174 -2.07 12.56 -12.07
CA GLU A 174 -0.67 12.80 -12.35
C GLU A 174 0.25 12.47 -11.17
N GLU A 175 -0.25 12.54 -9.93
CA GLU A 175 0.48 12.13 -8.72
C GLU A 175 0.76 10.62 -8.71
N LEU A 176 -0.04 9.84 -9.44
CA LEU A 176 0.09 8.39 -9.54
C LEU A 176 0.91 7.96 -10.75
N LEU A 177 0.99 8.82 -11.76
CA LEU A 177 1.63 8.53 -13.03
C LEU A 177 3.10 8.95 -13.03
N ALA A 178 3.91 8.25 -13.84
CA ALA A 178 5.30 8.60 -14.10
C ALA A 178 5.42 9.82 -15.03
N VAL A 179 4.85 10.96 -14.63
CA VAL A 179 4.90 12.21 -15.40
C VAL A 179 6.12 13.02 -14.95
N LYS A 180 6.94 13.49 -15.90
CA LYS A 180 8.18 14.25 -15.63
C LYS A 180 7.96 15.49 -14.75
N ASP A 181 6.77 16.07 -14.81
CA ASP A 181 6.37 17.30 -14.12
C ASP A 181 5.15 17.09 -13.20
N ALA A 182 5.11 15.98 -12.45
CA ALA A 182 4.06 15.79 -11.46
C ALA A 182 4.08 16.97 -10.45
N PRO A 183 2.92 17.58 -10.13
CA PRO A 183 2.86 18.67 -9.17
C PRO A 183 3.32 18.14 -7.81
N ARG A 184 4.52 18.55 -7.37
CA ARG A 184 4.98 18.26 -6.03
C ARG A 184 4.16 19.10 -5.07
N VAL A 185 3.53 18.47 -4.08
CA VAL A 185 2.99 19.19 -2.92
C VAL A 185 4.18 19.77 -2.16
N THR A 186 4.56 21.02 -2.48
CA THR A 186 5.75 21.68 -1.93
C THR A 186 5.52 22.29 -0.55
N THR A 187 4.29 22.28 -0.06
CA THR A 187 3.94 22.86 1.24
C THR A 187 3.71 21.72 2.23
N PRO A 188 4.60 21.52 3.22
CA PRO A 188 4.26 20.71 4.38
C PRO A 188 2.97 21.27 4.97
N PRO A 189 2.05 20.42 5.45
CA PRO A 189 0.88 20.92 6.15
C PRO A 189 1.37 21.72 7.36
N THR A 190 1.14 23.04 7.36
CA THR A 190 1.11 23.78 8.61
C THR A 190 -0.02 23.18 9.44
N LEU A 191 0.36 22.54 10.53
CA LEU A 191 -0.54 22.03 11.55
C LEU A 191 -0.44 23.00 12.73
N PRO A 192 -1.08 24.19 12.66
CA PRO A 192 -0.95 25.21 13.70
C PRO A 192 -1.34 24.70 15.09
N TRP A 193 -2.21 23.69 15.15
CA TRP A 193 -2.58 23.03 16.40
C TRP A 193 -1.48 22.13 16.98
N LEU A 194 -0.54 21.64 16.16
CA LEU A 194 0.64 20.85 16.61
C LEU A 194 1.67 21.77 17.26
N GLU A 195 1.79 23.00 16.76
CA GLU A 195 2.53 24.08 17.43
C GLU A 195 1.82 24.48 18.74
N GLU A 196 0.50 24.66 18.74
CA GLU A 196 -0.28 24.91 19.97
C GLU A 196 -0.22 23.75 20.98
N LEU A 197 -0.14 22.50 20.53
CA LEU A 197 0.01 21.32 21.39
C LEU A 197 1.44 21.22 21.94
N ALA A 198 2.45 21.53 21.12
CA ALA A 198 3.84 21.60 21.57
C ALA A 198 4.03 22.70 22.62
N ASP A 199 3.38 23.86 22.44
CA ASP A 199 3.37 24.94 23.42
C ASP A 199 2.65 24.54 24.72
N LYS A 200 1.51 23.85 24.64
CA LYS A 200 0.80 23.35 25.82
C LYS A 200 1.60 22.29 26.59
N ILE A 201 2.24 21.37 25.88
CA ILE A 201 3.09 20.33 26.49
C ILE A 201 4.35 20.96 27.12
N SER A 202 4.93 21.99 26.49
CA SER A 202 6.10 22.71 27.02
C SER A 202 5.75 23.54 28.27
N VAL A 203 4.51 24.02 28.37
CA VAL A 203 4.00 24.71 29.56
C VAL A 203 3.72 23.72 30.70
N GLU A 204 3.21 22.52 30.42
CA GLU A 204 2.93 21.50 31.44
C GLU A 204 4.18 20.83 32.02
N ILE A 205 5.29 20.75 31.29
CA ILE A 205 6.57 20.19 31.79
C ILE A 205 7.33 21.20 32.68
N GLY A 206 6.90 22.47 32.71
CA GLY A 206 7.50 23.55 33.50
C GLY A 206 7.09 23.61 34.97
N GLU A 207 6.03 22.90 35.39
CA GLU A 207 5.61 22.85 36.79
C GLU A 207 5.71 21.41 37.33
N GLY A 208 6.72 21.20 38.17
CA GLY A 208 7.14 19.89 38.65
C GLY A 208 6.04 19.10 39.37
N GLY A 209 5.87 17.86 38.95
CA GLY A 209 5.19 16.82 39.71
C GLY A 209 6.03 15.55 39.66
N GLU A 210 6.62 15.17 40.80
CA GLU A 210 7.30 13.88 41.00
C GLU A 210 6.37 12.72 40.62
N TYR A 211 6.85 11.86 39.72
CA TYR A 211 6.18 10.62 39.35
C TYR A 211 6.43 9.57 40.43
N VAL A 212 5.38 9.16 41.15
CA VAL A 212 5.40 7.99 42.04
C VAL A 212 4.72 6.82 41.31
N PRO A 213 5.42 5.71 41.04
CA PRO A 213 4.81 4.56 40.38
C PRO A 213 3.99 3.72 41.37
N THR A 214 2.79 3.32 40.96
CA THR A 214 2.04 2.19 41.53
C THR A 214 2.02 1.03 40.55
#